data_AF-A0A7Z9WH99-F1
#
_entry.id   AF-A0A7Z9WH99-F1
#
_cell.length_a   1.000
_cell.length_b   1.000
_cell.length_c   1.000
_cell.angle_alpha   90.00
_cell.angle_beta   90.00
_cell.angle_gamma   90.00
#
_symmetry.space_group_name_H-M   'P 1'
#
loop_
_entity.id
_entity.type
_entity.pdbx_description
1 polymer ?
#
loop_
_entity_poly.entity_id
_entity_poly.type
_entity_poly.pdbx_seq_one_letter_code
_entity_poly.pdbx_strand_id
1 'polypeptide(L)'
;DYRDAFTDFQEELAEAQREAVMPIQQDIVNLVRKIAKEEGFTLIYDPQIMGPAIYAPNAIDLTDRVIKIYNKQKTMKKTSGP
;
A
#
# COMPACT_ATOMS: atom_id res chain seq x y z
N ASP A 1 18.98 -8.54 32.02
CA ASP A 1 18.70 -9.51 30.96
C ASP A 1 18.94 -8.92 29.58
N TYR A 2 19.92 -9.44 28.83
CA TYR A 2 20.24 -8.97 27.47
C TYR A 2 19.17 -9.35 26.44
N ARG A 3 18.54 -10.52 26.65
CA ARG A 3 17.51 -11.05 25.77
C ARG A 3 16.26 -10.17 25.76
N ASP A 4 15.88 -9.64 26.91
CA ASP A 4 14.68 -8.81 27.06
C ASP A 4 14.89 -7.46 26.37
N ALA A 5 16.01 -6.79 26.66
CA ALA A 5 16.37 -5.53 25.99
C ALA A 5 16.51 -5.66 24.47
N PHE A 6 17.01 -6.80 23.97
CA PHE A 6 17.06 -7.07 22.53
C PHE A 6 15.66 -7.27 21.94
N THR A 7 14.77 -7.94 22.66
CA THR A 7 13.37 -8.17 22.22
C THR A 7 12.61 -6.84 22.16
N ASP A 8 12.71 -6.02 23.20
CA ASP A 8 12.08 -4.70 23.26
C ASP A 8 12.50 -3.81 22.08
N PHE A 9 13.80 -3.81 21.76
CA PHE A 9 14.32 -3.05 20.62
C PHE A 9 13.75 -3.54 19.27
N GLN A 10 13.60 -4.85 19.08
CA GLN A 10 12.98 -5.39 17.87
C GLN A 10 11.51 -4.99 17.75
N GLU A 11 10.79 -4.97 18.87
CA GLU A 11 9.38 -4.56 18.91
C GLU A 11 9.22 -3.07 18.59
N GLU A 12 10.05 -2.21 19.18
CA GLU A 12 10.07 -0.77 18.91
C GLU A 12 10.39 -0.47 17.44
N LEU A 13 11.41 -1.15 16.87
CA LEU A 13 11.73 -1.03 15.45
C LEU A 13 10.57 -1.45 14.56
N ALA A 14 9.89 -2.55 14.89
CA ALA A 14 8.75 -3.02 14.12
C ALA A 14 7.56 -2.05 14.20
N GLU A 15 7.32 -1.42 15.36
CA GLU A 15 6.27 -0.40 15.52
C GLU A 15 6.59 0.85 14.72
N ALA A 16 7.81 1.38 14.82
CA ALA A 16 8.22 2.56 14.05
C ALA A 16 8.11 2.33 12.53
N GLN A 17 8.43 1.11 12.06
CA GLN A 17 8.22 0.74 10.66
C GLN A 17 6.73 0.71 10.29
N ARG A 18 5.87 0.13 11.14
CA ARG A 18 4.41 0.12 10.91
C ARG A 18 3.86 1.54 10.83
N GLU A 19 4.20 2.39 11.79
CA GLU A 19 3.74 3.78 11.85
C GLU A 19 4.16 4.59 10.63
N ALA A 20 5.40 4.40 10.14
CA ALA A 20 5.88 5.07 8.94
C ALA A 20 5.19 4.59 7.64
N VAL A 21 4.82 3.30 7.58
CA VAL A 21 4.26 2.67 6.37
C VAL A 21 2.74 2.79 6.31
N MET A 22 2.04 2.80 7.44
CA MET A 22 0.57 2.81 7.50
C MET A 22 -0.09 3.94 6.71
N PRO A 23 0.38 5.21 6.75
CA PRO A 23 -0.20 6.27 5.94
C PRO A 23 -0.08 6.04 4.43
N ILE A 24 1.03 5.43 4.00
CA ILE A 24 1.27 5.09 2.59
C ILE A 24 0.29 4.00 2.15
N GLN A 25 0.11 2.95 2.96
CA GLN A 25 -0.88 1.91 2.69
C GLN A 25 -2.30 2.48 2.61
N GLN A 26 -2.66 3.37 3.53
CA GLN A 26 -4.00 3.97 3.55
C GLN A 26 -4.26 4.83 2.31
N ASP A 27 -3.28 5.61 1.86
CA ASP A 27 -3.38 6.38 0.63
C ASP A 27 -3.56 5.47 -0.60
N ILE A 28 -2.80 4.36 -0.69
CA ILE A 28 -2.91 3.38 -1.78
C ILE A 28 -4.31 2.74 -1.79
N VAL A 29 -4.80 2.28 -0.63
CA VAL A 29 -6.14 1.69 -0.49
C VAL A 29 -7.23 2.67 -0.94
N ASN A 30 -7.10 3.94 -0.57
CA ASN A 30 -8.06 4.97 -0.98
C ASN A 30 -8.03 5.22 -2.49
N LEU A 31 -6.83 5.28 -3.09
CA LEU A 31 -6.64 5.42 -4.53
C LEU A 31 -7.24 4.24 -5.29
N VAL A 32 -6.96 3.01 -4.86
CA VAL A 32 -7.50 1.79 -5.45
C VAL A 32 -9.02 1.78 -5.36
N ARG A 33 -9.61 2.13 -4.20
CA ARG A 33 -11.06 2.25 -4.03
C ARG A 33 -11.68 3.28 -4.99
N LYS A 34 -10.99 4.39 -5.23
CA LYS A 34 -11.46 5.42 -6.16
C LYS A 34 -11.50 4.87 -7.60
N ILE A 35 -10.40 4.28 -8.06
CA ILE A 35 -10.31 3.65 -9.39
C ILE A 35 -11.37 2.57 -9.54
N ALA A 36 -11.51 1.70 -8.52
CA ALA A 36 -12.46 0.60 -8.51
C ALA A 36 -13.91 1.10 -8.73
N LYS A 37 -14.31 2.16 -8.02
CA LYS A 37 -15.65 2.76 -8.15
C LYS A 37 -15.86 3.45 -9.49
N GLU A 38 -14.88 4.21 -9.96
CA GLU A 38 -14.98 4.97 -11.21
C GLU A 38 -15.08 4.06 -12.44
N GLU A 39 -14.45 2.89 -12.40
CA GLU A 39 -14.41 1.93 -13.51
C GLU A 39 -15.34 0.73 -13.35
N GLY A 40 -16.12 0.69 -12.26
CA GLY A 40 -17.13 -0.35 -12.05
C GLY A 40 -16.55 -1.72 -11.71
N PHE A 41 -15.37 -1.78 -11.09
CA PHE A 41 -14.84 -3.03 -10.55
C PHE A 41 -15.74 -3.55 -9.43
N THR A 42 -16.07 -4.84 -9.49
CA THR A 42 -16.89 -5.52 -8.47
C THR A 42 -16.06 -6.03 -7.29
N LEU A 43 -14.78 -6.29 -7.51
CA LEU A 43 -13.83 -6.81 -6.51
C LEU A 43 -12.42 -6.29 -6.81
N ILE A 44 -11.69 -5.99 -5.75
CA ILE A 44 -10.23 -5.85 -5.78
C ILE A 44 -9.65 -7.04 -5.02
N TYR A 45 -8.73 -7.76 -5.67
CA TYR A 45 -8.07 -8.93 -5.12
C TYR A 45 -6.61 -8.58 -4.82
N ASP A 46 -6.20 -8.72 -3.55
CA ASP A 46 -4.82 -8.53 -3.13
C ASP A 46 -4.16 -9.90 -2.91
N PRO A 47 -3.24 -10.33 -3.79
CA PRO A 47 -2.61 -11.64 -3.66
C PRO A 47 -1.67 -11.76 -2.44
N GLN A 48 -1.23 -10.65 -1.85
CA GLN A 48 -0.44 -10.69 -0.62
C GLN A 48 -1.28 -11.04 0.61
N ILE A 49 -2.57 -10.70 0.59
CA ILE A 49 -3.51 -10.97 1.69
C ILE A 49 -4.27 -12.27 1.44
N MET A 50 -4.70 -12.51 0.19
CA MET A 50 -5.63 -13.59 -0.18
C MET A 50 -4.93 -14.82 -0.78
N GLY A 51 -3.60 -14.75 -0.97
CA GLY A 51 -2.82 -15.75 -1.67
C GLY A 51 -2.81 -15.55 -3.20
N PRO A 52 -2.03 -16.34 -3.95
CA PRO A 52 -1.99 -16.21 -5.40
C PRO A 52 -3.29 -16.71 -6.04
N ALA A 53 -3.82 -15.94 -7.01
CA ALA A 53 -4.90 -16.43 -7.86
C ALA A 53 -4.39 -17.57 -8.75
N ILE A 54 -5.21 -18.61 -8.96
CA ILE A 54 -4.91 -19.68 -9.92
C ILE A 54 -4.76 -19.11 -11.33
N TYR A 55 -5.59 -18.12 -11.67
CA TYR A 55 -5.54 -17.40 -12.93
C TYR A 55 -6.11 -15.97 -12.76
N ALA A 56 -5.40 -15.01 -13.32
CA ALA A 56 -5.88 -13.65 -13.56
C ALA A 56 -5.19 -13.14 -14.84
N PRO A 57 -5.92 -12.57 -15.81
CA PRO A 57 -5.27 -11.99 -16.98
C PRO A 57 -4.48 -10.74 -16.58
N ASN A 58 -3.26 -10.56 -17.10
CA ASN A 58 -2.43 -9.37 -16.81
C ASN A 58 -3.17 -8.05 -17.10
N ALA A 59 -4.13 -8.05 -18.02
CA ALA A 59 -4.92 -6.88 -18.37
C ALA A 59 -5.77 -6.31 -17.22
N ILE A 60 -6.07 -7.11 -16.18
CA ILE A 60 -6.83 -6.65 -15.00
C ILE A 60 -5.93 -6.29 -13.81
N ASP A 61 -4.61 -6.44 -13.94
CA ASP A 61 -3.67 -6.05 -12.89
C ASP A 61 -3.54 -4.52 -12.85
N LEU A 62 -3.91 -3.94 -11.71
CA LEU A 62 -3.89 -2.50 -11.48
C LEU A 62 -2.57 -2.00 -10.86
N THR A 63 -1.64 -2.89 -10.49
CA THR A 63 -0.46 -2.58 -9.66
C THR A 63 0.38 -1.44 -10.24
N ASP A 64 0.88 -1.59 -11.46
CA ASP A 64 1.70 -0.58 -12.14
C ASP A 64 0.97 0.76 -12.30
N ARG A 65 -0.34 0.68 -12.58
CA ARG A 65 -1.17 1.87 -12.78
C ARG A 65 -1.34 2.64 -11.48
N VAL A 66 -1.62 1.94 -10.38
CA VAL A 66 -1.76 2.51 -9.04
C VAL A 66 -0.44 3.15 -8.61
N ILE A 67 0.69 2.49 -8.82
CA ILE A 67 2.04 3.04 -8.55
C ILE A 67 2.25 4.35 -9.31
N LYS A 68 1.97 4.38 -10.61
CA LYS A 68 2.15 5.59 -11.44
C LYS A 68 1.28 6.75 -10.95
N ILE A 69 0.01 6.49 -10.64
CA ILE A 69 -0.92 7.53 -10.17
C ILE A 69 -0.50 8.03 -8.78
N TYR A 70 -0.17 7.13 -7.86
CA TYR A 70 0.28 7.48 -6.52
C TYR A 70 1.53 8.36 -6.54
N ASN A 71 2.56 7.94 -7.28
CA ASN A 71 3.80 8.70 -7.42
C ASN A 71 3.53 10.09 -7.99
N LYS A 72 2.70 10.19 -9.04
CA LYS A 72 2.31 11.47 -9.62
C LYS A 72 1.59 12.39 -8.62
N GLN A 73 0.70 11.84 -7.79
CA GLN A 73 0.01 12.61 -6.74
C GLN A 73 0.99 13.12 -5.67
N LYS A 74 1.97 12.30 -5.27
CA LYS A 74 3.00 12.70 -4.29
C LYS A 74 3.97 13.72 -4.87
N THR A 75 4.41 13.57 -6.12
CA THR A 75 5.26 14.58 -6.77
C THR A 75 4.51 15.90 -6.93
N MET A 76 3.23 15.87 -7.35
CA MET A 76 2.40 17.06 -7.46
C MET A 76 2.22 17.77 -6.11
N LYS A 77 1.89 17.03 -5.04
CA LYS A 77 1.81 17.58 -3.67
C LYS A 77 3.13 18.20 -3.21
N LYS A 78 4.27 17.61 -3.58
CA LYS A 78 5.61 18.18 -3.29
C LYS A 78 5.86 19.50 -4.04
N THR A 79 5.38 19.63 -5.27
CA THR A 79 5.49 20.88 -6.06
C THR A 79 4.41 21.93 -5.76
N SER A 80 3.38 21.59 -4.98
CA SER A 80 2.26 22.47 -4.64
C SER A 80 2.06 22.71 -3.12
N GLY A 81 3.03 22.30 -2.29
CA GLY A 81 3.17 22.80 -0.91
C GLY A 81 3.81 24.21 -0.90
N PRO A 82 3.69 24.98 0.21
CA PRO A 82 4.05 26.41 0.27
C PRO A 82 5.49 26.70 -0.12
#